data_AF-A0A1A8B8Q4-F1
#
_entry.id   AF-A0A1A8B8Q4-F1
#
_cell.length_a   1.000
_cell.length_b   1.000
_cell.length_c   1.000
_cell.angle_alpha   90.00
_cell.angle_beta   90.00
_cell.angle_gamma   90.00
#
_symmetry.space_group_name_H-M   'P 1'
#
loop_
_entity.id
_entity.type
_entity.pdbx_description
1 polymer ?
#
loop_
_entity_poly.entity_id
_entity_poly.type
_entity_poly.pdbx_seq_one_letter_code
_entity_poly.pdbx_strand_id
1 'polypeptide(L)'
;LESLGQNELASRLTLNCQNSYVEPHKIKDVAVTIIDVFDQSALSLEAKEEMYKLYPNARRAHLKTGGNFPYLCRSAEVNLYIQIHLRQFHGTRYSAIDPSM
;
A
#
# COMPACT_ATOMS: atom_id res chain seq x y z
N LEU A 1 21.70 8.51 11.35
CA LEU A 1 21.91 7.28 12.14
C LEU A 1 22.70 7.56 13.42
N GLU A 2 23.63 8.51 13.42
CA GLU A 2 24.47 8.84 14.59
C GLU A 2 23.79 9.66 15.69
N SER A 3 22.60 10.23 15.45
CA SER A 3 21.81 10.97 16.44
C SER A 3 20.76 10.11 17.18
N LEU A 4 20.66 8.82 16.86
CA LEU A 4 19.66 7.92 17.42
C LEU A 4 20.17 7.25 18.69
N GLY A 5 19.37 7.31 19.76
CA GLY A 5 19.69 6.60 21.01
C GLY A 5 19.72 5.07 20.80
N GLN A 6 20.49 4.37 21.63
CA GLN A 6 20.71 2.92 21.53
C GLN A 6 19.40 2.12 21.44
N ASN A 7 18.39 2.46 22.25
CA ASN A 7 17.10 1.77 22.24
C ASN A 7 16.33 1.96 20.92
N GLU A 8 16.39 3.15 20.34
CA GLU A 8 15.71 3.45 19.08
C GLU A 8 16.43 2.79 17.90
N LEU A 9 17.77 2.73 17.94
CA LEU A 9 18.58 2.00 16.98
C LEU A 9 18.32 0.49 17.06
N ALA A 10 18.31 -0.08 18.27
CA ALA A 10 18.01 -1.50 18.49
C ALA A 10 16.60 -1.85 18.00
N SER A 11 15.60 -1.04 18.32
CA SER A 11 14.22 -1.23 17.86
C SER A 11 14.10 -1.17 16.33
N ARG A 12 14.75 -0.18 15.68
CA ARG A 12 14.77 -0.08 14.22
C ARG A 12 15.48 -1.27 13.58
N LEU A 13 16.60 -1.72 14.12
CA LEU A 13 17.30 -2.93 13.66
C LEU A 13 16.39 -4.16 13.77
N THR A 14 15.74 -4.36 14.92
CA THR A 14 14.79 -5.46 15.10
C THR A 14 13.67 -5.41 14.08
N LEU A 15 13.04 -4.25 13.86
CA LEU A 15 11.96 -4.10 12.87
C LEU A 15 12.42 -4.34 11.43
N ASN A 16 13.63 -3.92 11.06
CA ASN A 16 14.17 -4.15 9.72
C ASN A 16 14.62 -5.60 9.51
N CYS A 17 15.01 -6.31 10.57
CA CYS A 17 15.48 -7.70 10.50
C CYS A 17 14.41 -8.75 10.82
N GLN A 18 13.24 -8.33 11.33
CA GLN A 18 12.10 -9.23 11.53
C GLN A 18 11.30 -9.34 10.24
N ASN A 19 11.34 -10.53 9.63
CA ASN A 19 10.48 -10.86 8.50
C ASN A 19 9.01 -10.82 8.94
N SER A 20 8.29 -9.81 8.49
CA SER A 20 6.84 -9.74 8.65
C SER A 20 6.18 -10.48 7.49
N TYR A 21 5.55 -11.60 7.80
CA TYR A 21 4.84 -12.41 6.81
C TYR A 21 3.35 -12.06 6.80
N VAL A 22 2.83 -11.76 5.62
CA VAL A 22 1.38 -11.64 5.42
C VAL A 22 0.83 -13.02 5.15
N GLU A 23 -0.13 -13.46 5.96
CA GLU A 23 -0.86 -14.71 5.77
C GLU A 23 -1.98 -14.54 4.71
N PRO A 24 -1.78 -14.97 3.45
CA PRO A 24 -2.69 -14.63 2.35
C PRO A 24 -4.10 -15.19 2.54
N HIS A 25 -4.21 -16.29 3.29
CA HIS A 25 -5.48 -16.94 3.61
C HIS A 25 -6.38 -16.08 4.52
N LYS A 26 -5.83 -15.19 5.34
CA LYS A 26 -6.60 -14.31 6.23
C LYS A 26 -7.17 -13.07 5.54
N ILE A 27 -6.58 -12.70 4.40
CA ILE A 27 -6.92 -11.48 3.64
C ILE A 27 -7.71 -11.76 2.36
N LYS A 28 -8.07 -13.03 2.13
CA LYS A 28 -8.73 -13.49 0.88
C LYS A 28 -10.03 -12.73 0.59
N ASP A 29 -10.81 -12.41 1.62
CA ASP A 29 -12.11 -11.76 1.50
C ASP A 29 -12.04 -10.24 1.75
N VAL A 30 -10.83 -9.69 1.81
CA VAL A 30 -10.60 -8.24 1.93
C VAL A 30 -10.37 -7.67 0.54
N ALA A 31 -11.14 -6.62 0.19
CA ALA A 31 -10.87 -5.89 -1.03
C ALA A 31 -9.56 -5.12 -0.90
N VAL A 32 -8.59 -5.42 -1.77
CA VAL A 32 -7.27 -4.77 -1.79
C VAL A 32 -7.06 -4.06 -3.12
N THR A 33 -6.42 -2.89 -3.09
CA THR A 33 -5.97 -2.19 -4.28
C THR A 33 -4.53 -1.78 -4.11
N ILE A 34 -3.67 -2.25 -5.01
CA ILE A 34 -2.25 -1.92 -5.05
C ILE A 34 -2.07 -0.80 -6.06
N ILE A 35 -1.58 0.34 -5.59
CA ILE A 35 -1.19 1.46 -6.45
C ILE A 35 0.33 1.37 -6.62
N ASP A 36 0.79 1.06 -7.83
CA ASP A 36 2.20 0.89 -8.16
C ASP A 36 2.64 1.89 -9.23
N VAL A 37 3.93 2.25 -9.20
CA VAL A 37 4.55 3.17 -10.14
C VAL A 37 5.58 2.41 -10.98
N PHE A 38 5.58 2.64 -12.29
CA PHE A 38 6.50 1.97 -13.22
C PHE A 38 7.87 2.64 -13.40
N ASP A 39 8.12 3.78 -12.76
CA ASP A 39 9.43 4.44 -12.82
C ASP A 39 10.42 3.85 -11.79
N GLN A 40 11.63 4.39 -11.74
CA GLN A 40 12.61 4.00 -10.74
C GLN A 40 12.10 4.35 -9.34
N SER A 41 11.68 3.32 -8.61
CA SER A 41 11.36 3.37 -7.18
C SER A 41 12.44 2.70 -6.35
N ALA A 42 12.53 3.05 -5.07
CA ALA A 42 13.42 2.44 -4.08
C ALA A 42 13.04 0.99 -3.76
N LEU A 43 11.81 0.58 -4.05
CA LEU A 43 11.38 -0.81 -3.93
C LEU A 43 11.94 -1.65 -5.09
N SER A 44 12.55 -2.79 -4.74
CA SER A 44 13.08 -3.74 -5.72
C SER A 44 11.96 -4.44 -6.48
N LEU A 45 12.26 -4.93 -7.68
CA LEU A 45 11.28 -5.64 -8.50
C LEU A 45 10.80 -6.93 -7.81
N GLU A 46 11.70 -7.63 -7.14
CA GLU A 46 11.41 -8.87 -6.42
C GLU A 46 10.38 -8.64 -5.31
N ALA A 47 10.54 -7.54 -4.54
CA ALA A 47 9.58 -7.17 -3.51
C ALA A 47 8.18 -6.88 -4.09
N LYS A 48 8.12 -6.24 -5.27
CA LYS A 48 6.86 -5.99 -5.98
C LYS A 48 6.21 -7.29 -6.45
N GLU A 49 7.00 -8.20 -7.02
CA GLU A 49 6.51 -9.50 -7.47
C GLU A 49 5.99 -10.37 -6.33
N GLU A 50 6.70 -10.42 -5.20
CA GLU A 50 6.24 -11.13 -4.00
C GLU A 50 4.94 -10.54 -3.45
N MET A 51 4.82 -9.20 -3.40
CA MET A 51 3.56 -8.54 -3.03
C MET A 51 2.42 -8.98 -3.97
N TYR A 52 2.67 -9.03 -5.28
CA TYR A 52 1.66 -9.50 -6.24
C TYR A 52 1.25 -10.96 -6.05
N LYS A 53 2.15 -11.84 -5.57
CA LYS A 53 1.84 -13.23 -5.25
C LYS A 53 1.02 -13.35 -3.97
N LEU A 54 1.31 -12.54 -2.96
CA LEU A 54 0.59 -12.54 -1.67
C LEU A 54 -0.83 -11.97 -1.79
N TYR A 55 -1.07 -11.08 -2.77
CA TYR A 55 -2.36 -10.44 -3.01
C TYR A 55 -2.89 -10.72 -4.43
N PRO A 56 -3.21 -11.99 -4.77
CA PRO A 56 -3.55 -12.38 -6.14
C PRO A 56 -4.85 -11.74 -6.65
N ASN A 57 -5.78 -11.44 -5.74
CA ASN A 57 -7.09 -10.86 -6.08
C ASN A 57 -7.12 -9.32 -5.97
N ALA A 58 -5.99 -8.69 -5.65
CA ALA A 58 -5.95 -7.24 -5.52
C ALA A 58 -6.13 -6.55 -6.88
N ARG A 59 -6.90 -5.46 -6.90
CA ARG A 59 -6.94 -4.57 -8.07
C ARG A 59 -5.59 -3.87 -8.21
N ARG A 60 -5.09 -3.73 -9.43
CA ARG A 60 -3.82 -3.06 -9.71
C ARG A 60 -4.08 -1.73 -10.41
N ALA A 61 -3.56 -0.67 -9.82
CA ALA A 61 -3.61 0.68 -10.32
C ALA A 61 -2.20 1.14 -10.64
N HIS A 62 -1.89 1.29 -11.93
CA HIS A 62 -0.54 1.61 -12.37
C HIS A 62 -0.41 3.08 -12.75
N LEU A 63 0.55 3.75 -12.12
CA LEU A 63 0.97 5.11 -12.45
C LEU A 63 2.21 5.05 -13.34
N LYS A 64 2.21 5.88 -14.40
CA LYS A 64 3.35 5.93 -15.32
C LYS A 64 4.63 6.46 -14.65
N THR A 65 4.46 7.42 -13.75
CA THR A 65 5.55 8.08 -12.99
C THR A 65 5.04 8.48 -11.63
N GLY A 66 5.91 8.72 -10.66
CA GLY A 66 5.53 9.04 -9.29
C GLY A 66 6.63 8.82 -8.24
N GLY A 67 7.71 8.12 -8.61
CA GLY A 67 8.80 7.78 -7.69
C GLY A 67 8.30 7.07 -6.43
N ASN A 68 8.96 7.35 -5.31
CA ASN A 68 8.67 6.69 -4.03
C ASN A 68 7.40 7.19 -3.32
N PHE A 69 6.93 8.39 -3.68
CA PHE A 69 5.84 9.07 -2.98
C PHE A 69 4.79 9.57 -3.98
N PRO A 70 4.12 8.67 -4.72
CA PRO A 70 3.16 9.04 -5.77
C PRO A 70 2.00 9.91 -5.25
N TYR A 71 1.65 9.80 -3.96
CA TYR A 71 0.60 10.62 -3.35
C TYR A 71 0.98 12.12 -3.24
N LEU A 72 2.27 12.47 -3.32
CA LEU A 72 2.73 13.87 -3.32
C LEU A 72 2.78 14.44 -4.75
N CYS A 73 3.35 13.70 -5.69
CA CYS A 73 3.63 14.20 -7.04
C CYS A 73 2.54 13.87 -8.08
N ARG A 74 1.73 12.83 -7.84
CA ARG A 74 0.59 12.40 -8.68
C ARG A 74 -0.68 12.28 -7.84
N SER A 75 -0.88 13.23 -6.92
CA SER A 75 -2.00 13.24 -5.97
C SER A 75 -3.37 13.08 -6.64
N ALA A 76 -3.59 13.70 -7.80
CA ALA A 76 -4.85 13.57 -8.55
C ALA A 76 -5.13 12.12 -8.99
N GLU A 77 -4.14 11.42 -9.55
CA GLU A 77 -4.28 10.03 -10.01
C GLU A 77 -4.42 9.07 -8.81
N VAL A 78 -3.63 9.27 -7.75
CA VAL A 78 -3.74 8.50 -6.51
C VAL A 78 -5.12 8.66 -5.89
N ASN A 79 -5.61 9.90 -5.77
CA ASN A 79 -6.94 10.19 -5.22
C ASN A 79 -8.05 9.54 -6.05
N LEU A 80 -7.93 9.53 -7.38
CA LEU A 80 -8.88 8.83 -8.25
C LEU A 80 -8.94 7.34 -7.94
N TYR A 81 -7.80 6.67 -7.80
CA TYR A 81 -7.77 5.24 -7.46
C TYR A 81 -8.33 4.95 -6.06
N ILE A 82 -8.05 5.81 -5.08
CA ILE A 82 -8.66 5.73 -3.74
C ILE A 82 -10.18 5.85 -3.84
N GLN A 83 -10.70 6.84 -4.58
CA GLN A 83 -12.15 6.99 -4.76
C GLN A 83 -12.77 5.76 -5.45
N ILE A 84 -12.14 5.23 -6.50
CA ILE A 84 -12.62 4.02 -7.19
C ILE A 84 -12.64 2.82 -6.23
N HIS A 85 -11.63 2.68 -5.39
CA HIS A 85 -11.59 1.65 -4.36
C HIS A 85 -12.74 1.83 -3.37
N LEU A 86 -13.00 3.05 -2.87
CA LEU A 86 -14.04 3.30 -1.88
C LEU A 86 -15.47 3.17 -2.44
N ARG A 87 -15.67 3.48 -3.73
CA ARG A 87 -16.99 3.37 -4.39
C ARG A 87 -17.62 1.98 -4.29
N GLN A 88 -16.81 0.93 -4.23
CA GLN A 88 -17.34 -0.44 -4.13
C GLN A 88 -18.09 -0.71 -2.81
N PHE A 89 -17.90 0.15 -1.80
CA PHE A 89 -18.57 0.05 -0.50
C PHE A 89 -19.77 0.97 -0.36
N HIS A 90 -20.12 1.75 -1.40
CA HIS A 90 -21.31 2.61 -1.37
C HIS A 90 -22.58 1.79 -1.09
N GLY A 91 -23.45 2.31 -0.22
CA GLY A 91 -24.67 1.62 0.20
C GLY A 91 -24.45 0.41 1.12
N THR A 92 -23.22 0.14 1.53
CA THR A 92 -22.89 -0.91 2.53
C THR A 92 -22.56 -0.30 3.88
N ARG A 93 -22.49 -1.12 4.93
CA ARG A 93 -22.01 -0.71 6.26
C ARG A 93 -20.56 -0.20 6.29
N TYR A 94 -19.79 -0.40 5.22
CA TYR A 94 -18.40 0.04 5.07
C TYR A 94 -18.27 1.29 4.20
N SER A 95 -19.38 1.96 3.88
CA SER A 95 -19.33 3.18 3.08
C SER A 95 -18.46 4.25 3.75
N ALA A 96 -17.61 4.90 2.97
CA ALA A 96 -16.84 6.05 3.42
C ALA A 96 -17.63 7.37 3.37
N ILE A 97 -18.88 7.34 2.89
CA ILE A 97 -19.78 8.49 2.83
C ILE A 97 -20.72 8.40 4.03
N ASP A 98 -20.85 9.50 4.76
CA ASP A 98 -21.85 9.62 5.81
C ASP A 98 -23.26 9.56 5.18
N PRO A 99 -24.15 8.66 5.62
CA PRO A 99 -25.52 8.58 5.09
C PRO A 99 -26.34 9.86 5.24
N SER A 100 -25.89 10.79 6.09
CA SER A 100 -26.55 12.07 6.36
C SER A 100 -26.04 13.25 5.53
N MET A 101 -25.00 13.05 4.71
CA MET A 101 -24.46 14.02 3.74
C MET A 101 -24.97 13.73 2.32
#